data_AF-A0A1M7AEC8-F1
#
_entry.id   AF-A0A1M7AEC8-F1
#
_cell.length_a   1.000
_cell.length_b   1.000
_cell.length_c   1.000
_cell.angle_alpha   90.00
_cell.angle_beta   90.00
_cell.angle_gamma   90.00
#
_symmetry.space_group_name_H-M   'P 1'
#
loop_
_entity.id
_entity.type
_entity.pdbx_description
1 polymer ?
#
loop_
_entity_poly.entity_id
_entity_poly.type
_entity_poly.pdbx_seq_one_letter_code
_entity_poly.pdbx_strand_id
1 'polypeptide(L)'
;MMHLIQHVLQSFFLGIGGLSRWCFFQLLNASLEDKYSKDLAYYWDNKNKSVDKNGFTTSQKNFLAGLILFITFIFLIKKIELCF
;
A
#
# COMPACT_ATOMS: atom_id res chain seq x y z
N MET A 1 2.11 19.19 -17.52
CA MET A 1 1.18 19.21 -16.37
C MET A 1 0.58 17.83 -16.06
N MET A 2 -0.02 17.14 -17.04
CA MET A 2 -0.59 15.79 -16.87
C MET A 2 0.40 14.75 -16.30
N HIS A 3 1.62 14.70 -16.84
CA HIS A 3 2.67 13.79 -16.36
C HIS A 3 3.09 14.05 -14.90
N LEU A 4 3.13 15.31 -14.46
CA LEU A 4 3.50 15.66 -13.09
C LEU A 4 2.42 15.16 -12.11
N ILE A 5 1.16 15.42 -12.42
CA ILE A 5 0.01 14.98 -11.60
C ILE A 5 -0.02 13.45 -11.50
N GLN A 6 0.22 12.75 -12.62
CA GLN A 6 0.30 11.30 -12.64
C GLN A 6 1.42 10.77 -11.74
N HIS A 7 2.62 11.37 -11.80
CA HIS A 7 3.74 10.97 -10.95
C HIS A 7 3.48 11.22 -9.47
N VAL A 8 2.85 12.35 -9.12
CA VAL A 8 2.49 12.67 -7.74
C VAL A 8 1.44 11.68 -7.22
N LEU A 9 0.40 11.40 -7.99
CA LEU A 9 -0.63 10.42 -7.62
C LEU A 9 -0.04 9.01 -7.48
N GLN A 10 0.79 8.57 -8.42
CA GLN A 10 1.46 7.28 -8.31
C GLN A 10 2.33 7.20 -7.06
N SER A 11 3.12 8.24 -6.77
CA SER A 11 3.96 8.28 -5.58
C SER A 11 3.14 8.26 -4.29
N PHE A 12 2.00 8.95 -4.27
CA PHE A 12 1.06 8.93 -3.15
C PHE A 12 0.52 7.52 -2.89
N PHE A 13 -0.05 6.86 -3.90
CA PHE A 13 -0.61 5.51 -3.77
C PHE A 13 0.45 4.46 -3.41
N LEU A 14 1.66 4.58 -3.98
CA LEU A 14 2.79 3.73 -3.60
C LEU A 14 3.20 3.93 -2.14
N GLY A 15 3.26 5.18 -1.67
CA GLY A 15 3.63 5.51 -0.29
C GLY A 15 2.62 4.98 0.72
N ILE A 16 1.34 5.36 0.58
CA ILE A 16 0.29 4.89 1.51
C ILE A 16 0.12 3.37 1.46
N GLY A 17 0.29 2.78 0.28
CA GLY A 17 0.20 1.34 0.06
C GLY A 17 1.37 0.56 0.67
N GLY A 18 2.59 1.10 0.57
CA GLY A 18 3.76 0.53 1.23
C GLY A 18 3.65 0.60 2.75
N LEU A 19 3.29 1.77 3.29
CA LEU A 19 3.14 1.98 4.74
C LEU A 19 2.05 1.09 5.34
N SER A 20 0.89 1.02 4.69
CA SER A 20 -0.21 0.18 5.17
C SER A 20 0.11 -1.30 5.13
N ARG A 21 0.76 -1.79 4.06
CA ARG A 21 1.25 -3.17 3.99
C ARG A 21 2.25 -3.46 5.11
N TRP A 22 3.20 -2.55 5.34
CA TRP A 22 4.14 -2.69 6.44
C TRP A 22 3.39 -2.80 7.78
N CYS A 23 2.52 -1.84 8.11
CA CYS A 23 1.72 -1.88 9.33
C CYS A 23 0.93 -3.19 9.48
N PHE A 24 0.26 -3.63 8.42
CA PHE A 24 -0.50 -4.88 8.42
C PHE A 24 0.37 -6.10 8.72
N PHE A 25 1.55 -6.20 8.09
CA PHE A 25 2.45 -7.32 8.33
C PHE A 25 3.13 -7.27 9.70
N GLN A 26 3.33 -6.09 10.28
CA GLN A 26 3.81 -6.00 11.66
C GLN A 26 2.77 -6.48 12.66
N LEU A 27 1.49 -6.16 12.44
CA LEU A 27 0.40 -6.72 13.24
C LEU A 27 0.34 -8.24 13.12
N LEU A 28 0.53 -8.78 11.92
CA LEU A 28 0.58 -10.23 11.70
C LEU A 28 1.80 -10.89 12.35
N ASN A 29 3.00 -10.31 12.21
CA ASN A 29 4.21 -10.81 12.87
C ASN A 29 4.04 -10.85 14.39
N ALA A 30 3.43 -9.81 14.97
CA ALA A 30 3.13 -9.77 16.40
C ALA A 30 2.12 -10.85 16.85
N SER A 31 1.28 -11.34 15.93
CA SER A 31 0.18 -12.27 16.24
C SER A 31 0.48 -13.73 15.91
N LEU A 32 1.30 -14.01 14.89
CA LEU A 32 1.39 -15.33 14.25
C LEU A 32 2.82 -15.83 14.01
N GLU A 33 3.84 -15.19 14.61
CA GLU A 33 5.29 -15.44 14.46
C GLU A 33 5.96 -14.65 13.31
N ASP A 34 7.27 -14.37 13.46
CA ASP A 34 8.06 -13.44 12.64
C ASP A 34 8.33 -13.95 11.20
N LYS A 35 7.28 -13.96 10.39
CA LYS A 35 7.29 -14.50 9.01
C LYS A 35 7.56 -13.45 7.94
N TYR A 36 7.19 -12.20 8.19
CA TYR A 36 7.26 -11.12 7.21
C TYR A 36 8.42 -10.17 7.51
N SER A 37 8.97 -9.53 6.46
CA SER A 37 10.04 -8.55 6.64
C SER A 37 9.60 -7.44 7.60
N LYS A 38 10.44 -7.12 8.59
CA LYS A 38 10.19 -6.00 9.50
C LYS A 38 10.73 -4.67 8.96
N ASP A 39 11.59 -4.74 7.95
CA ASP A 39 12.26 -3.57 7.40
C ASP A 39 11.28 -2.76 6.54
N LEU A 40 11.06 -1.50 6.93
CA LEU A 40 10.24 -0.57 6.17
C LEU A 40 10.83 -0.30 4.78
N ALA A 41 12.16 -0.33 4.63
CA ALA A 41 12.82 -0.10 3.35
C ALA A 41 12.38 -1.11 2.30
N TYR A 42 12.15 -2.37 2.68
CA TYR A 42 11.59 -3.39 1.79
C TYR A 42 10.22 -3.00 1.22
N TYR A 43 9.35 -2.39 2.03
CA TYR A 43 8.03 -1.93 1.60
C TYR A 43 8.06 -0.57 0.89
N TRP A 44 9.11 0.21 1.08
CA TRP A 44 9.32 1.48 0.39
C TRP A 44 10.07 1.32 -0.94
N ASP A 45 10.75 0.19 -1.13
CA ASP A 45 11.54 -0.09 -2.32
C ASP A 45 10.65 -0.29 -3.56
N ASN A 46 10.45 0.83 -4.25
CA ASN A 46 9.76 0.90 -5.53
C ASN A 46 10.70 0.72 -6.73
N LYS A 47 12.01 0.52 -6.49
CA LYS A 47 13.03 0.37 -7.54
C LYS A 47 13.35 -1.09 -7.80
N ASN A 48 13.11 -1.98 -6.84
CA ASN A 48 13.30 -3.40 -7.04
C ASN A 48 12.26 -3.99 -8.00
N LYS A 49 12.76 -4.48 -9.14
CA LYS A 49 11.97 -5.13 -10.19
C LYS A 49 11.86 -6.64 -9.99
N SER A 50 12.37 -7.18 -8.88
CA SER A 50 12.21 -8.59 -8.56
C SER A 50 10.73 -8.92 -8.43
N VAL A 51 10.31 -9.91 -9.20
CA VAL A 51 8.95 -10.42 -9.20
C VAL A 51 8.86 -11.53 -8.16
N ASP A 52 7.81 -11.54 -7.35
CA ASP A 52 7.59 -12.61 -6.40
C ASP A 52 7.04 -13.88 -7.08
N LYS A 53 6.82 -14.93 -6.27
CA LYS A 53 6.23 -16.19 -6.76
C LYS A 53 4.84 -16.03 -7.39
N ASN A 54 4.15 -14.94 -7.11
CA ASN A 54 2.81 -14.63 -7.62
C ASN A 54 2.84 -13.75 -8.88
N GLY A 55 4.03 -13.42 -9.42
CA GLY A 55 4.11 -12.59 -10.63
C GLY A 55 4.02 -11.09 -10.37
N PHE A 56 4.11 -10.62 -9.11
CA PHE A 56 4.00 -9.20 -8.76
C PHE A 56 5.27 -8.64 -8.13
N THR A 57 5.61 -7.42 -8.52
CA THR A 57 6.63 -6.61 -7.83
C THR A 57 6.08 -6.01 -6.54
N THR A 58 6.97 -5.62 -5.62
CA THR A 58 6.60 -4.90 -4.39
C THR A 58 5.83 -3.61 -4.71
N SER A 59 6.31 -2.85 -5.69
CA SER A 59 5.68 -1.60 -6.14
C SER A 59 4.24 -1.82 -6.63
N GLN A 60 3.97 -2.84 -7.45
CA GLN A 60 2.62 -3.16 -7.91
C GLN A 60 1.67 -3.50 -6.74
N LYS A 61 2.15 -4.30 -5.78
CA LYS A 61 1.38 -4.65 -4.58
C LYS A 61 1.11 -3.43 -3.70
N ASN A 62 2.08 -2.54 -3.55
CA ASN A 62 1.91 -1.28 -2.81
C ASN A 62 0.86 -0.42 -3.49
N PHE A 63 0.99 -0.19 -4.79
CA PHE A 63 0.04 0.62 -5.54
C PHE A 63 -1.39 0.07 -5.43
N LEU A 64 -1.56 -1.25 -5.57
CA LEU A 64 -2.86 -1.91 -5.40
C LEU A 64 -3.41 -1.74 -3.98
N ALA A 65 -2.59 -1.95 -2.94
CA ALA A 65 -3.01 -1.74 -1.55
C ALA A 65 -3.42 -0.28 -1.31
N GLY A 66 -2.69 0.69 -1.86
CA GLY A 66 -3.03 2.10 -1.78
C GLY A 66 -4.36 2.44 -2.44
N LEU A 67 -4.65 1.86 -3.62
CA LEU A 67 -5.94 2.02 -4.29
C LEU A 67 -7.09 1.43 -3.45
N ILE A 68 -6.92 0.22 -2.92
CA ILE A 68 -7.95 -0.43 -2.08
C ILE A 68 -8.24 0.43 -0.84
N LEU A 69 -7.21 0.96 -0.18
CA LEU A 69 -7.38 1.84 0.97
C LEU A 69 -8.11 3.12 0.63
N PHE A 70 -7.75 3.74 -0.49
CA PHE A 70 -8.40 4.96 -0.94
C PHE A 70 -9.88 4.75 -1.27
N ILE A 71 -10.21 3.67 -1.99
CA ILE A 71 -11.59 3.29 -2.28
C ILE A 71 -12.36 3.02 -0.98
N THR A 72 -11.76 2.27 -0.05
CA THR A 72 -12.35 1.98 1.26
C THR A 72 -12.60 3.25 2.06
N PHE A 73 -11.66 4.20 2.01
CA PHE A 73 -11.78 5.50 2.66
C PHE A 73 -12.93 6.33 2.07
N ILE A 74 -13.10 6.34 0.74
CA ILE A 74 -14.25 7.00 0.08
C ILE A 74 -15.57 6.39 0.56
N PHE A 75 -15.68 5.05 0.59
CA PHE A 75 -16.89 4.39 1.09
C PHE A 75 -17.16 4.71 2.55
N LEU A 76 -16.11 4.80 3.37
CA LEU A 76 -16.23 5.11 4.78
C LEU A 76 -16.72 6.55 5.00
N ILE A 77 -16.16 7.53 4.26
CA ILE A 77 -16.66 8.91 4.28
C ILE A 77 -18.12 8.96 3.86
N LYS A 78 -18.48 8.36 2.73
CA LYS A 78 -19.86 8.35 2.24
C LYS A 78 -20.82 7.76 3.26
N LYS A 79 -20.42 6.70 3.96
CA LYS A 79 -21.23 6.10 5.03
C LYS A 79 -21.38 7.02 6.24
N ILE A 80 -20.32 7.74 6.61
CA ILE A 80 -20.36 8.72 7.69
C ILE A 80 -21.29 9.88 7.32
N GLU A 81 -21.17 10.44 6.11
CA GLU A 81 -22.05 11.52 5.61
C GLU A 81 -23.52 11.11 5.58
N LEU A 82 -23.84 9.84 5.32
CA LEU A 82 -25.22 9.33 5.33
C LEU A 82 -25.78 9.08 6.74
N CYS A 83 -24.92 9.08 7.76
CA CYS A 83 -25.28 8.81 9.16
C CYS A 83 -25.48 10.08 10.00
N PHE A 84 -25.10 11.25 9.46
CA PHE A 84 -25.30 12.57 10.04
C PHE A 84 -26.37 13.34 9.25
#